data_AF-A0A239FBM7-F1
#
_entry.id   AF-A0A239FBM7-F1
#
_cell.length_a   1.000
_cell.length_b   1.000
_cell.length_c   1.000
_cell.angle_alpha   90.00
_cell.angle_beta   90.00
_cell.angle_gamma   90.00
#
_symmetry.space_group_name_H-M   'P 1'
#
loop_
_entity.id
_entity.type
_entity.pdbx_description
1 polymer ?
#
loop_
_entity_poly.entity_id
_entity_poly.type
_entity_poly.pdbx_seq_one_letter_code
_entity_poly.pdbx_strand_id
1 'polypeptide(L)' 'MGKFIISETETNCKQTGKTIKKGESCFYHPGLGHFHPESVVYRDKKISGGSRMGNFRKK' A
#
# COMPACT_ATOMS: atom_id res chain seq x y z
N MET A 1 -8.37 -3.75 8.10
CA MET A 1 -7.48 -4.64 7.32
C MET A 1 -7.40 -4.07 5.92
N GLY A 2 -6.21 -3.74 5.41
CA GLY A 2 -6.05 -3.27 4.03
C GLY A 2 -5.78 -4.41 3.07
N LYS A 3 -6.03 -4.20 1.78
CA LYS A 3 -5.88 -5.19 0.72
C LYS A 3 -5.12 -4.61 -0.47
N PHE A 4 -4.37 -5.47 -1.16
CA PHE A 4 -3.79 -5.13 -2.45
C PHE A 4 -4.87 -5.24 -3.52
N ILE A 5 -5.08 -4.16 -4.26
CA ILE A 5 -6.07 -4.09 -5.33
C ILE A 5 -5.44 -3.46 -6.58
N ILE A 6 -6.06 -3.69 -7.72
CA ILE A 6 -5.82 -2.88 -8.92
C ILE A 6 -6.70 -1.64 -8.79
N SER A 7 -6.14 -0.45 -8.99
CA SER A 7 -6.91 0.79 -8.91
C SER A 7 -7.93 0.85 -10.04
N GLU A 8 -9.21 0.97 -9.72
CA GLU A 8 -10.28 1.09 -10.72
C GLU A 8 -10.46 2.52 -11.22
N THR A 9 -9.90 3.48 -10.47
CA THR A 9 -9.96 4.92 -10.74
C THR A 9 -8.58 5.55 -10.58
N GLU A 10 -8.37 6.71 -11.18
CA GLU A 10 -7.20 7.53 -10.88
C GLU A 10 -7.33 8.11 -9.46
N THR A 11 -6.32 7.94 -8.62
CA THR A 11 -6.34 8.40 -7.23
C THR A 11 -4.95 8.79 -6.77
N ASN A 12 -4.85 9.71 -5.82
CA ASN A 12 -3.55 10.15 -5.31
C ASN A 12 -3.20 9.43 -4.01
N CYS A 13 -1.96 8.93 -3.95
CA CYS A 13 -1.42 8.40 -2.71
C CYS A 13 -1.21 9.54 -1.72
N LYS A 14 -1.93 9.51 -0.60
CA LYS A 14 -1.83 10.55 0.44
C LYS A 14 -0.43 10.69 1.04
N GLN A 15 0.35 9.63 1.06
CA GLN A 15 1.68 9.64 1.68
C GLN A 15 2.76 10.21 0.77
N THR A 16 2.74 9.86 -0.52
CA THR A 16 3.80 10.26 -1.47
C THR A 16 3.37 11.36 -2.42
N GLY A 17 2.08 11.73 -2.45
CA GLY A 17 1.50 12.64 -3.43
C GLY A 17 1.40 12.07 -4.85
N LYS A 18 1.92 10.87 -5.10
CA LYS A 18 1.95 10.26 -6.43
C LYS A 18 0.56 9.87 -6.89
N THR A 19 0.28 10.14 -8.16
CA THR A 19 -0.94 9.68 -8.83
C THR A 19 -0.82 8.18 -9.12
N ILE A 20 -1.77 7.41 -8.62
CA ILE A 20 -2.02 6.00 -8.94
C ILE A 20 -3.03 6.02 -10.09
N LYS A 21 -2.62 5.55 -11.26
CA LYS A 21 -3.48 5.48 -12.44
C LYS A 21 -4.43 4.29 -12.35
N LYS A 22 -5.53 4.38 -13.10
CA LYS A 22 -6.42 3.25 -13.32
C LYS A 22 -5.64 2.09 -13.93
N GLY A 23 -5.79 0.88 -13.37
CA GLY A 23 -5.07 -0.32 -13.77
C GLY A 23 -3.74 -0.54 -13.02
N GLU A 24 -3.27 0.40 -12.20
CA GLU A 24 -2.06 0.21 -11.41
C GLU A 24 -2.33 -0.55 -10.10
N SER A 25 -1.37 -1.38 -9.70
CA SER A 25 -1.40 -2.07 -8.42
C SER A 25 -1.21 -1.08 -7.27
N CYS A 26 -2.11 -1.09 -6.29
CA CYS A 26 -2.03 -0.23 -5.11
C CYS A 26 -2.51 -0.97 -3.86
N PHE A 27 -2.19 -0.43 -2.68
CA PHE A 27 -2.68 -0.95 -1.41
C PHE A 27 -3.79 -0.04 -0.91
N TYR A 28 -4.99 -0.60 -0.75
CA TYR A 28 -6.14 0.12 -0.22
C TYR A 28 -6.35 -0.20 1.25
N HIS A 29 -6.49 0.83 2.07
CA HIS A 29 -6.86 0.72 3.46
C HIS A 29 -8.10 1.58 3.75
N PRO A 30 -9.21 1.00 4.26
CA PRO A 30 -10.48 1.74 4.40
C PRO A 30 -10.39 2.98 5.30
N GLY A 31 -9.50 2.97 6.31
CA GLY A 31 -9.29 4.13 7.19
C GLY A 31 -8.21 5.13 6.75
N LEU A 32 -7.43 4.83 5.70
CA LEU A 32 -6.28 5.66 5.32
C LEU A 32 -6.28 6.06 3.83
N GLY A 33 -6.88 5.24 2.96
CA GLY A 33 -6.98 5.47 1.52
C GLY A 33 -6.08 4.57 0.69
N HIS A 34 -5.71 5.04 -0.50
CA HIS A 34 -4.89 4.33 -1.48
C HIS A 34 -3.41 4.67 -1.32
N PHE A 35 -2.57 3.65 -1.45
CA PHE A 35 -1.13 3.72 -1.27
C PHE A 35 -0.40 3.23 -2.52
N HIS A 36 0.45 4.08 -3.07
CA HIS A 36 1.27 3.79 -4.25
C HIS A 36 2.34 2.73 -3.90
N PRO A 37 2.79 1.89 -4.86
CA PRO A 37 3.85 0.91 -4.65
C PRO A 37 5.15 1.44 -4.02
N GLU A 38 5.39 2.74 -4.19
CA GLU A 38 6.56 3.43 -3.64
C GLU A 38 6.36 3.95 -2.21
N SER A 39 5.12 3.98 -1.72
CA SER A 39 4.84 4.37 -0.34
C SER A 39 5.40 3.34 0.63
N VAL A 40 5.85 3.83 1.79
CA VAL A 40 6.38 2.96 2.85
C VAL A 40 5.29 2.00 3.34
N VAL A 41 4.03 2.46 3.47
CA VAL A 41 2.91 1.61 3.89
C VAL A 41 2.68 0.44 2.93
N TYR A 42 2.74 0.68 1.62
CA TYR A 42 2.62 -0.38 0.63
C TYR A 42 3.78 -1.38 0.75
N ARG A 43 5.02 -0.89 0.82
CA ARG A 43 6.22 -1.73 0.93
C ARG A 43 6.19 -2.56 2.21
N ASP A 44 5.92 -1.93 3.35
CA ASP A 44 5.81 -2.61 4.64
C ASP A 44 4.74 -3.69 4.60
N LYS A 45 3.57 -3.42 4.00
CA LYS A 45 2.52 -4.43 3.90
C LYS A 45 2.83 -5.55 2.92
N LYS A 46 3.58 -5.26 1.86
CA LYS A 46 4.02 -6.25 0.87
C LYS A 46 5.10 -7.17 1.47
N ILE A 47 6.04 -6.59 2.22
CA ILE A 47 7.11 -7.32 2.92
C ILE A 47 6.55 -8.11 4.11
N SER A 48 5.66 -7.51 4.89
CA SER A 48 5.02 -8.13 6.05
C SER A 48 3.98 -9.20 5.67
N GLY A 49 3.71 -9.43 4.37
CA GLY A 49 2.82 -10.49 3.91
C GLY A 49 1.39 -10.43 4.48
N GLY A 50 0.89 -9.23 4.82
CA GLY A 50 -0.41 -9.09 5.49
C GLY A 50 -0.44 -9.50 6.97
N SER A 51 0.60 -10.13 7.50
CA SER A 51 0.68 -10.57 8.89
C SER A 51 1.59 -9.65 9.69
N ARG A 52 0.97 -8.75 10.45
CA ARG A 52 1.65 -8.09 11.57
C ARG A 52 1.82 -9.15 12.68
N MET A 53 2.76 -10.07 12.51
CA MET A 53 3.40 -10.84 13.58
C MET A 53 4.64 -11.50 13.00
N GLY A 54 5.81 -11.17 13.56
CA GLY A 54 7.05 -11.86 13.24
C GLY A 54 8.22 -10.95 12.95
N ASN A 55 8.66 -10.23 13.98
CA ASN A 55 10.04 -9.85 14.24
C ASN A 55 10.83 -9.16 13.11
N PHE A 56 11.03 -7.85 13.36
CA PHE A 56 12.37 -7.27 13.36
C PHE A 56 13.44 -8.34 13.62
N ARG A 57 14.18 -8.73 12.57
CA ARG A 57 15.49 -9.32 12.76
C ARG A 57 16.48 -8.47 12.01
N LYS A 58 16.88 -7.38 12.68
CA LYS A 58 18.19 -6.77 12.49
C LYS A 58 19.23 -7.84 12.80
N LYS A 59 19.93 -8.33 11.79
CA LYS A 59 21.40 -8.39 11.74
C LYS A 59 21.85 -8.93 10.41
#